data_AF-A7VTC1-F1
#
_entry.id   AF-A7VTC1-F1
#
_cell.length_a   1.000
_cell.length_b   1.000
_cell.length_c   1.000
_cell.angle_alpha   90.00
_cell.angle_beta   90.00
_cell.angle_gamma   90.00
#
_symmetry.space_group_name_H-M   'P 1'
#
loop_
_entity.id
_entity.type
_entity.pdbx_description
1 polymer ?
#
loop_
_entity_poly.entity_id
_entity_poly.type
_entity_poly.pdbx_seq_one_letter_code
_entity_poly.pdbx_strand_id
1 'polypeptide(L)'
;MAEYIKREDALGCVLGVFDRQRIKELPAADVEEVKHGKWIQEQIKIENMSIVRYRNTCSECGGKADFLLRELHYSYCPHCGAKMDLED
;
A
#
# COMPACT_ATOMS: atom_id res chain seq x y z
N MET A 1 12.65 -2.04 1.91
CA MET A 1 13.38 -1.18 2.87
C MET A 1 12.36 -0.19 3.39
N ALA A 2 12.15 -0.12 4.70
CA ALA A 2 11.25 0.88 5.27
C ALA A 2 11.87 2.27 5.05
N GLU A 3 11.12 3.20 4.47
CA GLU A 3 11.54 4.61 4.34
C GLU A 3 11.55 5.35 5.70
N TYR A 4 11.06 4.68 6.75
CA TYR A 4 10.95 5.21 8.10
C TYR A 4 11.80 4.40 9.08
N ILE A 5 12.45 5.11 10.01
CA ILE A 5 13.22 4.56 11.12
C ILE A 5 12.39 4.65 12.40
N LYS A 6 12.39 3.60 13.22
CA LYS A 6 11.74 3.66 14.53
C LYS A 6 12.48 4.65 15.43
N ARG A 7 11.75 5.25 16.38
CA ARG A 7 12.32 6.23 17.31
C ARG A 7 13.50 5.68 18.12
N GLU A 8 13.40 4.42 18.52
CA GLU A 8 14.44 3.68 19.26
C GLU A 8 15.72 3.51 18.43
N ASP A 9 15.60 3.11 17.17
CA ASP A 9 16.72 3.03 16.23
C ASP A 9 17.32 4.43 15.96
N ALA A 10 16.49 5.47 15.81
CA ALA A 10 16.95 6.84 15.63
C ALA A 10 17.75 7.36 16.84
N LEU A 11 17.34 7.01 18.07
CA LEU A 11 18.09 7.33 19.30
C LEU A 11 19.42 6.59 19.40
N GLY A 12 19.56 5.44 18.73
CA GLY A 12 20.82 4.70 18.60
C GLY A 12 21.82 5.37 17.65
N CYS A 13 21.34 6.00 16.58
CA CYS A 13 22.18 6.70 15.60
C CYS A 13 22.71 8.06 16.09
N VAL A 14 22.11 8.64 17.14
CA VAL A 14 22.46 9.97 17.64
C VAL A 14 23.46 9.90 18.79
N LEU A 15 24.63 10.51 18.59
CA LEU A 15 25.75 10.55 19.56
C LEU A 15 25.59 11.65 20.62
N GLY A 16 24.83 12.72 20.33
CA GLY A 16 24.63 13.88 21.22
C GLY A 16 23.47 13.70 22.21
N VAL A 17 23.70 14.03 23.49
CA VAL A 17 22.66 13.93 24.55
C VAL A 17 21.48 14.88 24.29
N PHE A 18 21.76 16.08 23.78
CA PHE A 18 20.75 17.11 23.51
C PHE A 18 19.84 16.72 22.35
N ASP A 19 20.40 16.17 21.28
CA ASP A 19 19.66 15.71 20.10
C ASP A 19 18.74 14.51 20.42
N ARG A 20 19.16 13.63 21.32
CA ARG A 20 18.33 12.52 21.82
C ARG A 20 17.09 13.01 22.57
N GLN A 21 17.20 14.11 23.31
CA GLN A 21 16.07 14.68 24.04
C GLN A 21 15.06 15.28 23.07
N ARG A 22 15.52 16.02 22.05
CA ARG A 22 14.65 16.54 20.99
C ARG A 22 13.92 15.43 20.23
N ILE A 23 14.58 14.32 19.93
CA ILE A 23 13.94 13.16 19.29
C ILE A 23 12.84 12.58 20.17
N LYS A 24 12.98 12.62 21.51
CA LYS A 24 11.96 12.18 22.47
C LYS A 24 10.79 13.15 22.64
N GLU A 25 10.97 14.41 22.24
CA GLU A 25 9.93 15.45 22.30
C GLU A 25 9.09 15.53 21.02
N LEU A 26 9.61 15.02 19.88
CA LEU A 26 8.85 14.97 18.64
C LEU A 26 7.57 14.11 18.81
N PRO A 27 6.41 14.52 18.27
CA PRO A 27 5.25 13.64 18.27
C PRO A 27 5.56 12.38 17.46
N ALA A 28 5.15 11.22 17.95
CA ALA A 28 5.19 10.01 17.15
C ALA A 28 4.20 10.21 15.99
N ALA A 29 4.71 10.20 14.76
CA ALA A 29 3.84 10.19 13.59
C ALA A 29 3.13 8.82 13.56
N ASP A 30 1.82 8.84 13.33
CA ASP A 30 1.02 7.64 13.12
C ASP A 30 1.30 7.14 11.69
N VAL A 31 2.43 6.45 11.53
CA VAL A 31 2.87 5.92 10.24
C VAL A 31 2.69 4.41 10.29
N GLU A 32 1.62 3.93 9.65
CA GLU A 32 1.42 2.50 9.43
C GLU A 32 2.37 2.03 8.32
N GLU A 33 2.88 0.80 8.44
CA GLU A 33 3.69 0.20 7.38
C GLU A 33 2.87 0.14 6.09
N VAL A 34 3.51 0.44 4.95
CA VAL A 34 2.85 0.35 3.65
C VAL A 34 2.41 -1.09 3.47
N LYS A 35 1.10 -1.33 3.47
CA LYS A 35 0.55 -2.67 3.24
C LYS A 35 0.89 -3.06 1.82
N HIS A 36 1.43 -4.26 1.64
CA HIS A 36 1.66 -4.82 0.31
C HIS A 36 0.51 -5.77 -0.02
N GLY A 37 -0.13 -5.57 -1.17
CA GLY A 37 -1.28 -6.35 -1.60
C GLY A 37 -1.09 -6.93 -3.00
N LYS A 38 -2.02 -7.78 -3.41
CA LYS A 38 -2.14 -8.26 -4.79
C LYS A 38 -3.52 -7.99 -5.37
N TRP A 39 -3.57 -7.82 -6.69
CA TRP A 39 -4.82 -7.71 -7.44
C TRP A 39 -5.35 -9.11 -7.78
N ILE A 40 -6.57 -9.41 -7.32
CA ILE A 40 -7.29 -10.64 -7.69
C ILE A 40 -8.19 -10.30 -8.87
N GLN A 41 -7.82 -10.77 -10.06
CA GLN A 41 -8.53 -10.47 -11.30
C GLN A 41 -9.65 -11.47 -11.57
N GLU A 42 -10.87 -10.97 -11.72
CA GLU A 42 -12.07 -11.72 -12.08
C GLU A 42 -12.61 -11.23 -13.42
N GLN A 43 -12.91 -12.16 -14.33
CA GLN A 43 -13.52 -11.83 -15.62
C GLN A 43 -15.04 -11.78 -15.50
N ILE A 44 -15.63 -10.65 -15.88
CA ILE A 44 -17.07 -10.45 -15.89
C ILE A 44 -17.52 -10.34 -17.34
N LYS A 45 -18.25 -11.37 -17.78
CA LYS A 45 -18.96 -11.34 -19.07
C LYS A 45 -20.30 -10.65 -18.85
N ILE A 46 -20.54 -9.56 -19.57
CA ILE A 46 -21.84 -8.90 -19.58
C ILE A 46 -22.66 -9.57 -20.67
N GLU A 47 -23.62 -10.41 -20.29
CA GLU A 47 -24.59 -10.96 -21.23
C GLU A 47 -25.28 -9.78 -21.93
N ASN A 48 -25.30 -9.81 -23.28
CA ASN A 48 -25.75 -8.74 -24.21
C ASN A 48 -24.71 -7.73 -24.69
N MET A 49 -23.44 -7.81 -24.28
CA MET A 49 -22.36 -6.98 -24.83
C MET A 49 -21.15 -7.85 -25.21
N SER A 50 -20.55 -7.66 -26.38
CA SER A 50 -19.31 -8.36 -26.78
C SER A 50 -18.06 -7.89 -26.00
N ILE A 51 -18.25 -7.22 -24.87
CA ILE A 51 -17.21 -6.59 -24.06
C ILE A 51 -17.01 -7.41 -22.79
N VAL A 52 -15.77 -7.86 -22.57
CA VAL A 52 -15.34 -8.49 -21.31
C VAL A 52 -14.82 -7.39 -20.40
N ARG A 53 -15.26 -7.39 -19.14
CA ARG A 53 -14.69 -6.53 -18.10
C ARG A 53 -13.83 -7.33 -17.15
N TYR A 54 -12.81 -6.67 -16.60
CA TYR A 54 -11.93 -7.26 -15.61
C TYR A 54 -12.14 -6.53 -14.28
N ARG A 55 -12.61 -7.24 -13.28
CA ARG A 55 -12.72 -6.73 -11.91
C ARG A 55 -11.49 -7.16 -11.14
N ASN A 56 -10.72 -6.18 -10.67
CA ASN A 56 -9.57 -6.42 -9.81
C ASN A 56 -9.96 -6.11 -8.36
N THR A 57 -9.89 -7.12 -7.51
CA THR A 57 -10.19 -7.01 -6.08
C THR A 57 -8.88 -6.96 -5.29
N CYS A 58 -8.73 -5.98 -4.40
CA CYS A 58 -7.58 -5.90 -3.51
C CYS A 58 -7.64 -7.00 -2.44
N SER A 59 -6.55 -7.75 -2.25
CA SER A 59 -6.45 -8.78 -1.21
C SER A 59 -6.57 -8.23 0.23
N GLU A 60 -6.10 -7.01 0.46
CA GLU A 60 -6.01 -6.43 1.81
C GLU A 60 -7.33 -5.83 2.29
N CYS A 61 -8.02 -5.08 1.42
CA CYS A 61 -9.22 -4.33 1.80
C CYS A 61 -10.50 -4.80 1.11
N GLY A 62 -10.40 -5.72 0.14
CA GLY A 62 -11.54 -6.13 -0.69
C GLY A 62 -12.06 -5.04 -1.62
N GLY A 63 -11.36 -3.90 -1.73
CA GLY A 63 -11.70 -2.81 -2.64
C GLY A 63 -11.70 -3.28 -4.09
N LYS A 64 -12.76 -2.97 -4.82
CA LYS A 64 -12.98 -3.42 -6.21
C LYS A 64 -12.67 -2.29 -7.17
N ALA A 65 -11.80 -2.55 -8.13
CA ALA A 65 -11.51 -1.66 -9.24
C ALA A 65 -11.92 -2.37 -10.54
N ASP A 66 -12.83 -1.76 -11.30
CA ASP A 66 -13.30 -2.28 -12.59
C ASP A 66 -12.45 -1.68 -13.71
N PHE A 67 -11.87 -2.55 -14.53
CA PHE A 67 -11.02 -2.17 -15.65
C PHE A 67 -11.55 -2.74 -16.97
N LEU A 68 -11.42 -1.95 -18.03
CA LEU A 68 -11.81 -2.34 -19.38
C LEU A 68 -10.74 -3.21 -20.07
N LEU A 69 -9.48 -3.08 -19.66
CA LEU A 69 -8.35 -3.86 -20.19
C LEU A 69 -7.72 -4.71 -19.10
N ARG A 70 -7.26 -5.90 -19.49
CA ARG A 70 -6.60 -6.86 -18.59
C ARG A 70 -5.32 -6.31 -17.97
N GLU A 71 -4.58 -5.48 -18.70
CA GLU A 71 -3.24 -5.02 -18.33
C GLU A 71 -3.24 -3.71 -17.52
N LEU A 72 -4.41 -3.12 -17.31
CA LEU A 72 -4.56 -1.90 -16.53
C LEU A 72 -4.63 -2.25 -15.04
N HIS A 73 -3.50 -2.09 -14.35
CA HIS A 73 -3.40 -2.24 -12.90
C HIS A 73 -2.83 -0.97 -12.28
N TYR A 74 -3.45 -0.47 -11.21
CA TYR A 74 -2.85 0.58 -10.41
C TYR A 74 -1.72 -0.02 -9.57
N SER A 75 -0.59 0.67 -9.47
CA SER A 75 0.52 0.31 -8.57
C SER A 75 0.13 0.39 -7.09
N TYR A 76 -0.96 1.09 -6.78
CA TYR A 76 -1.49 1.25 -5.43
C TYR A 76 -3.00 1.02 -5.41
N CYS A 77 -3.52 0.46 -4.32
CA CYS A 77 -4.96 0.38 -4.10
C CYS A 77 -5.53 1.77 -3.80
N PRO A 78 -6.54 2.27 -4.54
CA PRO A 78 -7.16 3.56 -4.25
C PRO A 78 -7.98 3.57 -2.95
N HIS A 79 -8.34 2.39 -2.42
CA HIS A 79 -9.14 2.27 -1.20
C HIS A 79 -8.32 2.20 0.08
N CYS A 80 -7.16 1.53 0.07
CA CYS A 80 -6.35 1.32 1.27
C CYS A 80 -4.90 1.81 1.16
N GLY A 81 -4.48 2.35 0.01
CA GLY A 81 -3.11 2.77 -0.22
C GLY A 81 -2.09 1.62 -0.29
N ALA A 82 -2.54 0.36 -0.26
CA ALA A 82 -1.65 -0.79 -0.32
C ALA A 82 -0.88 -0.81 -1.64
N LYS A 83 0.43 -0.99 -1.58
CA LYS A 83 1.28 -1.12 -2.77
C LYS A 83 1.07 -2.51 -3.39
N MET A 84 0.71 -2.53 -4.66
CA MET A 84 0.37 -3.74 -5.41
C MET A 84 1.62 -4.30 -6.07
N ASP A 85 2.58 -4.69 -5.23
CA ASP A 85 3.93 -5.11 -5.60
C ASP A 85 4.16 -6.61 -5.37
N LEU A 86 3.15 -7.31 -4.85
CA LEU A 86 3.19 -8.75 -4.70
C LEU A 86 2.85 -9.37 -6.05
N GLU A 87 3.88 -9.73 -6.81
CA GLU A 87 3.78 -10.64 -7.95
C GLU A 87 3.48 -12.07 -7.44
N ASP A 88 2.78 -12.86 -8.26
CA ASP A 88 2.50 -14.29 -7.99
C ASP A 88 3.73 -15.16 -8.27
#